data_AF-A0A0V1GNS8-F1
#
_entry.id   AF-A0A0V1GNS8-F1
#
_cell.length_a   1.000
_cell.length_b   1.000
_cell.length_c   1.000
_cell.angle_alpha   90.00
_cell.angle_beta   90.00
_cell.angle_gamma   90.00
#
_symmetry.space_group_name_H-M   'P 1'
#
loop_
_entity.id
_entity.type
_entity.pdbx_description
1 polymer ?
#
loop_
_entity_poly.entity_id
_entity_poly.type
_entity_poly.pdbx_seq_one_letter_code
_entity_poly.pdbx_strand_id
1 'polypeptide(L)'
;MLVELRLKGVDNDNFCVINALCVSHLCGIVPPNPVMEEHDHLKGLKFADQFPRGEVEIDLLIGIDHYYDIVLNEIKRVDTSKPTAVKTIFGWVICGRNVPQNRTHLLHCKVNEDCKCECNIMKKFWEVEALGTEIRNEFEVSDVLKRFKNEVRFDGERYVVKLPWKSTEVQILNNYEQAERRLQQLEKRLINNDERAKEYDEVIKNYIEGGWIGETDVRDGIPGKTCYLPHHAVYRDDKTTTRCRIVFDASAKYHGTSLNDFLDPGPPLQNQILDILIRF
;
A
#
# COMPACT_ATOMS: atom_id res chain seq x y z
N MET A 1 28.74 1.41 -28.68
CA MET A 1 29.25 1.12 -30.05
C MET A 1 28.29 0.11 -30.67
N LEU A 2 27.82 0.32 -31.90
CA LEU A 2 26.98 -0.65 -32.59
C LEU A 2 27.87 -1.57 -33.44
N VAL A 3 27.68 -2.89 -33.35
CA VAL A 3 28.46 -3.89 -34.07
C VAL A 3 27.53 -4.86 -34.77
N GLU A 4 27.81 -5.13 -36.04
CA GLU A 4 27.11 -6.17 -36.79
C GLU A 4 27.75 -7.53 -36.47
N LEU A 5 26.93 -8.49 -36.02
CA LEU A 5 27.36 -9.85 -35.69
C LEU A 5 26.65 -10.84 -36.60
N ARG A 6 27.43 -11.75 -37.19
CA ARG A 6 26.90 -12.89 -37.95
C ARG A 6 26.96 -14.14 -37.09
N LEU A 7 25.80 -14.62 -36.66
CA LEU A 7 25.67 -15.78 -35.79
C LEU A 7 25.35 -17.02 -36.63
N LYS A 8 26.07 -18.12 -36.41
CA LYS A 8 25.90 -19.38 -37.15
C LYS A 8 25.57 -20.52 -36.17
N GLY A 9 24.69 -21.42 -36.58
CA GLY A 9 24.48 -22.68 -35.87
C GLY A 9 25.74 -23.57 -35.90
N VAL A 10 25.95 -24.34 -34.82
CA VAL A 10 27.11 -25.25 -34.72
C VAL A 10 27.00 -26.43 -35.70
N ASP A 11 25.77 -26.92 -35.92
CA ASP A 11 25.48 -28.15 -36.67
C ASP A 11 24.79 -27.89 -38.03
N ASN A 12 24.65 -26.63 -38.47
CA ASN A 12 24.00 -26.30 -39.73
C ASN A 12 24.60 -25.05 -40.39
N ASP A 13 24.26 -24.82 -41.66
CA ASP A 13 24.70 -23.64 -42.42
C ASP A 13 23.77 -22.43 -42.26
N ASN A 14 22.76 -22.52 -41.39
CA ASN A 14 21.87 -21.40 -41.13
C ASN A 14 22.62 -20.34 -40.31
N PHE A 15 22.37 -19.09 -40.66
CA PHE A 15 22.92 -17.95 -39.94
C PHE A 15 21.90 -16.83 -39.86
N CYS A 16 22.02 -15.98 -38.84
CA CYS A 16 21.34 -14.70 -38.77
C CYS A 16 22.37 -13.58 -38.60
N VAL A 17 21.99 -12.38 -39.00
CA VAL A 17 22.80 -11.17 -38.82
C VAL A 17 22.04 -10.25 -37.88
N ILE A 18 22.70 -9.78 -36.83
CA ILE A 18 22.10 -8.89 -35.83
C ILE A 18 22.97 -7.65 -35.64
N ASN A 19 22.35 -6.53 -35.33
CA ASN A 19 23.05 -5.31 -34.92
C ASN A 19 23.02 -5.21 -33.40
N ALA A 20 24.15 -5.46 -32.76
CA ALA A 20 24.27 -5.50 -31.31
C ALA A 20 24.90 -4.21 -30.77
N LEU A 21 24.35 -3.71 -29.65
CA LEU A 21 24.95 -2.60 -28.90
C LEU A 21 26.00 -3.16 -27.91
N CYS A 22 27.25 -2.75 -28.06
CA CYS A 22 28.29 -3.06 -27.07
C CYS A 22 28.09 -2.24 -25.80
N VAL A 23 27.97 -2.96 -24.68
CA VAL A 23 27.91 -2.43 -23.32
C VAL A 23 29.04 -3.04 -22.49
N SER A 24 29.45 -2.38 -21.41
CA SER A 24 30.56 -2.84 -20.55
C SER A 24 30.19 -4.03 -19.67
N HIS A 25 28.89 -4.26 -19.44
CA HIS A 25 28.38 -5.36 -18.63
C HIS A 25 26.94 -5.68 -19.04
N LEU A 26 26.62 -6.96 -19.28
CA LEU A 26 25.27 -7.42 -19.64
C LEU A 26 24.49 -7.88 -18.40
N CYS A 27 25.00 -8.91 -17.72
CA CYS A 27 24.40 -9.44 -16.50
C CYS A 27 25.45 -10.16 -15.64
N GLY A 28 25.07 -10.48 -14.39
CA GLY A 28 25.87 -11.36 -13.54
C GLY A 28 26.00 -12.78 -14.09
N ILE A 29 26.87 -13.57 -13.46
CA ILE A 29 27.10 -14.98 -13.80
C ILE A 29 25.79 -15.76 -13.72
N VAL A 30 25.45 -16.47 -14.79
CA VAL A 30 24.24 -17.29 -14.90
C VAL A 30 24.49 -18.63 -14.20
N PRO A 31 23.57 -19.08 -13.32
CA PRO A 31 23.72 -20.33 -12.58
C PRO A 31 23.77 -21.56 -13.52
N PRO A 32 24.26 -22.71 -13.03
CA PRO A 32 24.29 -23.95 -13.81
C PRO A 32 22.89 -24.36 -14.25
N ASN A 33 22.79 -24.96 -15.43
CA ASN A 33 21.54 -25.53 -15.89
C ASN A 33 21.35 -26.95 -15.28
N PRO A 34 20.10 -27.40 -15.05
CA PRO A 34 19.86 -28.70 -14.43
C PRO A 34 20.20 -29.85 -15.38
N VAL A 35 20.40 -31.05 -14.83
CA VAL A 35 20.44 -32.28 -15.64
C VAL A 35 19.11 -32.42 -16.38
N MET A 36 19.16 -32.67 -17.68
CA MET A 36 17.94 -32.82 -18.48
C MET A 36 17.19 -34.08 -18.06
N GLU A 37 15.93 -33.94 -17.65
CA GLU A 37 15.06 -35.09 -17.39
C GLU A 37 14.87 -35.90 -18.67
N GLU A 38 14.85 -37.24 -18.53
CA GLU A 38 14.64 -38.15 -19.65
C GLU A 38 13.18 -38.12 -20.13
N HIS A 39 12.80 -37.07 -20.85
CA HIS A 39 11.55 -37.05 -21.58
C HIS A 39 11.71 -37.74 -22.93
N ASP A 40 10.85 -38.72 -23.22
CA ASP A 40 10.95 -39.51 -24.46
C ASP A 40 10.91 -38.66 -25.73
N HIS A 41 10.12 -37.58 -25.75
CA HIS A 41 10.02 -36.69 -26.93
C HIS A 41 11.28 -35.82 -27.15
N LEU A 42 12.14 -35.72 -26.14
CA LEU A 42 13.40 -34.98 -26.17
C LEU A 42 14.61 -35.87 -26.52
N LYS A 43 14.45 -37.20 -26.51
CA LYS A 43 15.53 -38.13 -26.85
C LYS A 43 15.99 -37.95 -28.30
N GLY A 44 17.30 -37.95 -28.50
CA GLY A 44 17.95 -37.84 -29.81
C GLY A 44 17.94 -36.42 -30.42
N LEU A 45 17.49 -35.41 -29.68
CA LEU A 45 17.61 -34.01 -30.12
C LEU A 45 19.03 -33.49 -29.88
N LYS A 46 19.54 -32.71 -30.84
CA LYS A 46 20.75 -31.91 -30.67
C LYS A 46 20.39 -30.54 -30.11
N PHE A 47 20.66 -30.33 -28.83
CA PHE A 47 20.34 -29.08 -28.14
C PHE A 47 21.35 -27.98 -28.47
N ALA A 48 20.88 -26.73 -28.44
CA ALA A 48 21.73 -25.55 -28.58
C ALA A 48 22.62 -25.32 -27.35
N ASP A 49 22.21 -25.84 -26.19
CA ASP A 49 22.98 -25.79 -24.94
C ASP A 49 23.38 -27.20 -24.49
N GLN A 50 24.45 -27.29 -23.71
CA GLN A 50 24.89 -28.55 -23.11
C GLN A 50 24.13 -28.80 -21.81
N PHE A 51 23.71 -30.04 -21.54
CA PHE A 51 23.03 -30.40 -20.30
C PHE A 51 23.72 -31.61 -19.66
N PRO A 52 24.23 -31.51 -18.41
CA PRO A 52 24.33 -30.29 -17.59
C PRO A 52 25.48 -29.37 -18.05
N ARG A 53 25.40 -28.08 -17.70
CA ARG A 53 26.47 -27.09 -17.84
C ARG A 53 26.71 -26.38 -16.50
N GLY A 54 27.93 -25.88 -16.31
CA GLY A 54 28.32 -25.08 -15.16
C GLY A 54 27.83 -23.63 -15.19
N GLU A 55 28.35 -22.80 -14.30
CA GLU A 55 28.14 -21.35 -14.35
C GLU A 55 28.80 -20.74 -15.59
N VAL A 56 28.16 -19.73 -16.20
CA VAL A 56 28.75 -19.00 -17.34
C VAL A 56 28.46 -17.50 -17.27
N GLU A 57 29.27 -16.74 -18.00
CA GLU A 57 28.98 -15.36 -18.35
C GLU A 57 28.24 -15.29 -19.71
N ILE A 58 27.37 -14.30 -19.88
CA ILE A 58 26.60 -14.10 -21.13
C ILE A 58 27.27 -13.02 -21.96
N ASP A 59 27.68 -13.38 -23.18
CA ASP A 59 28.35 -12.47 -24.12
C ASP A 59 27.37 -11.68 -25.01
N LEU A 60 26.15 -12.21 -25.21
CA LEU A 60 25.20 -11.68 -26.17
C LEU A 60 23.75 -11.89 -25.72
N LEU A 61 22.97 -10.81 -25.71
CA LEU A 61 21.52 -10.84 -25.57
C LEU A 61 20.88 -10.58 -26.93
N ILE A 62 19.97 -11.46 -27.33
CA ILE A 62 19.23 -11.34 -28.59
C ILE A 62 17.80 -10.94 -28.25
N GLY A 63 17.36 -9.83 -28.83
CA GLY A 63 16.00 -9.31 -28.64
C GLY A 63 14.94 -10.15 -29.35
N ILE A 64 13.68 -9.95 -28.95
CA ILE A 64 12.53 -10.65 -29.55
C ILE A 64 12.22 -10.17 -30.98
N ASP A 65 12.75 -9.02 -31.37
CA ASP A 65 12.72 -8.52 -32.74
C ASP A 65 13.42 -9.47 -33.74
N HIS A 66 14.41 -10.24 -33.27
CA HIS A 66 15.07 -11.29 -34.06
C HIS A 66 14.45 -12.69 -33.88
N TYR A 67 13.30 -12.80 -33.19
CA TYR A 67 12.67 -14.10 -32.92
C TYR A 67 12.39 -14.89 -34.20
N TYR A 68 11.80 -14.23 -35.20
CA TYR A 68 11.44 -14.86 -36.47
C TYR A 68 12.64 -15.17 -37.38
N ASP A 69 13.81 -14.59 -37.10
CA ASP A 69 15.06 -14.90 -37.81
C ASP A 69 15.73 -16.17 -37.26
N ILE A 70 15.46 -16.50 -36.00
CA ILE A 70 16.18 -17.55 -35.25
C ILE A 70 15.32 -18.80 -35.05
N VAL A 71 14.03 -18.62 -34.77
CA VAL A 71 13.10 -19.71 -34.48
C VAL A 71 12.57 -20.32 -35.78
N LEU A 72 12.68 -21.64 -35.88
CA LEU A 72 12.20 -22.41 -37.02
C LEU A 72 10.82 -22.99 -36.74
N ASN A 73 10.18 -23.56 -37.76
CA ASN A 73 8.79 -24.04 -37.69
C ASN A 73 8.61 -25.40 -37.00
N GLU A 74 9.67 -26.00 -36.45
CA GLU A 74 9.61 -27.32 -35.82
C GLU A 74 9.47 -27.21 -34.30
N ILE A 75 8.38 -27.77 -33.77
CA ILE A 75 8.06 -27.79 -32.35
C ILE A 75 7.74 -29.22 -31.92
N LYS A 76 8.40 -29.71 -30.88
CA LYS A 76 8.06 -30.97 -30.21
C LYS A 76 7.39 -30.67 -28.88
N ARG A 77 6.06 -30.80 -28.87
CA ARG A 77 5.21 -30.57 -27.71
C ARG A 77 4.32 -31.79 -27.47
N VAL A 78 4.19 -32.18 -26.22
CA VAL A 78 3.26 -33.24 -25.80
C VAL A 78 1.98 -32.60 -25.26
N ASP A 79 2.06 -31.93 -24.11
CA ASP A 79 0.96 -31.23 -23.46
C ASP A 79 1.48 -30.01 -22.67
N THR A 80 0.66 -29.43 -21.79
CA THR A 80 1.05 -28.29 -20.93
C THR A 80 1.82 -28.67 -19.67
N SER A 81 1.94 -29.97 -19.37
CA SER A 81 2.61 -30.50 -18.18
C SER A 81 4.10 -30.79 -18.40
N LYS A 82 4.53 -30.92 -19.66
CA LYS A 82 5.91 -31.24 -20.05
C LYS A 82 6.60 -30.08 -20.78
N PRO A 83 7.93 -29.99 -20.73
CA PRO A 83 8.67 -28.99 -21.50
C PRO A 83 8.47 -29.18 -23.01
N THR A 84 8.44 -28.06 -23.71
CA THR A 84 8.35 -28.00 -25.17
C THR A 84 9.73 -27.76 -25.75
N ALA A 85 10.12 -28.54 -26.77
CA ALA A 85 11.34 -28.24 -27.53
C ALA A 85 10.99 -27.49 -28.81
N VAL A 86 11.69 -26.39 -29.05
CA VAL A 86 11.54 -25.55 -30.23
C VAL A 86 12.84 -25.58 -31.01
N LYS A 87 12.77 -25.79 -32.32
CA LYS A 87 13.95 -25.79 -33.17
C LYS A 87 14.35 -24.36 -33.51
N THR A 88 15.64 -24.06 -33.37
CA THR A 88 16.22 -22.79 -33.79
C THR A 88 17.36 -23.04 -34.77
N ILE A 89 17.89 -21.97 -35.38
CA ILE A 89 19.12 -22.05 -36.16
C ILE A 89 20.33 -22.51 -35.32
N PHE A 90 20.32 -22.37 -34.00
CA PHE A 90 21.42 -22.79 -33.12
C PHE A 90 21.29 -24.22 -32.60
N GLY A 91 20.16 -24.88 -32.85
CA GLY A 91 19.83 -26.20 -32.28
C GLY A 91 18.46 -26.19 -31.60
N TRP A 92 18.12 -27.29 -30.95
CA TRP A 92 16.88 -27.37 -30.17
C TRP A 92 17.01 -26.61 -28.85
N VAL A 93 16.04 -25.77 -28.53
CA VAL A 93 15.94 -25.07 -27.24
C VAL A 93 14.73 -25.59 -26.47
N ILE A 94 14.82 -25.57 -25.13
CA ILE A 94 13.75 -26.04 -24.26
C ILE A 94 13.00 -24.83 -23.71
N CYS A 95 11.67 -24.87 -23.79
CA CYS A 95 10.76 -23.83 -23.33
C CYS A 95 9.69 -24.42 -22.42
N GLY A 96 9.26 -23.66 -21.42
CA GLY A 96 8.12 -24.00 -20.58
C GLY A 96 8.51 -24.63 -19.24
N ARG A 97 7.51 -25.23 -18.59
CA ARG A 97 7.59 -25.68 -17.19
C ARG A 97 8.29 -27.04 -17.09
N ASN A 98 9.34 -27.07 -16.27
CA ASN A 98 9.89 -28.29 -15.69
C ASN A 98 9.54 -28.22 -14.18
N VAL A 99 8.55 -29.00 -13.68
CA VAL A 99 8.08 -28.88 -12.28
C VAL A 99 7.96 -30.27 -11.66
N PRO A 100 8.45 -30.44 -10.41
CA PRO A 100 7.76 -29.87 -9.26
C PRO A 100 8.70 -29.09 -8.31
N GLN A 101 8.68 -27.76 -8.34
CA GLN A 101 9.05 -26.96 -7.17
C GLN A 101 7.96 -25.91 -6.91
N ASN A 102 7.49 -25.87 -5.65
CA ASN A 102 6.72 -24.77 -5.06
C ASN A 102 7.61 -23.51 -4.91
N ARG A 103 8.30 -23.13 -5.99
CA ARG A 103 9.08 -21.90 -6.03
C ARG A 103 8.50 -21.04 -7.12
N THR A 104 7.75 -20.04 -6.68
CA THR A 104 7.46 -18.86 -7.48
C THR A 104 8.81 -18.21 -7.77
N HIS A 105 9.38 -18.46 -8.95
CA HIS A 105 10.50 -17.67 -9.44
C HIS A 105 9.92 -16.31 -9.85
N LEU A 106 9.87 -15.39 -8.89
CA LEU A 106 9.67 -13.99 -9.18
C LEU A 106 10.91 -13.51 -9.93
N LEU A 107 10.71 -13.02 -11.15
CA LEU A 107 11.70 -12.19 -11.83
C LEU A 107 11.78 -10.88 -11.06
N HIS A 108 12.61 -10.86 -10.01
CA HIS A 108 12.87 -9.66 -9.24
C HIS A 108 13.86 -8.81 -10.03
N CYS A 109 13.31 -7.90 -10.85
CA CYS A 109 14.11 -6.87 -11.51
C CYS A 109 14.45 -5.81 -10.45
N LYS A 110 15.53 -6.02 -9.70
CA LYS A 110 16.07 -5.00 -8.80
C LYS A 110 16.83 -3.99 -9.65
N VAL A 111 16.22 -2.84 -9.90
CA VAL A 111 16.97 -1.68 -10.40
C VAL A 111 17.93 -1.27 -9.29
N ASN A 112 19.23 -1.34 -9.57
CA ASN A 112 20.23 -0.90 -8.62
C ASN A 112 20.09 0.62 -8.47
N GLU A 113 19.73 1.08 -7.26
CA GLU A 113 19.43 2.50 -6.96
C GLU A 113 20.66 3.42 -7.13
N ASP A 114 21.84 2.85 -7.40
CA ASP A 114 23.08 3.58 -7.62
C ASP A 114 23.29 4.10 -9.06
N CYS A 115 22.40 3.84 -10.04
CA CYS A 115 22.55 4.52 -11.33
C CYS A 115 22.14 5.99 -11.22
N LYS A 116 23.09 6.90 -11.42
CA LYS A 116 22.84 8.36 -11.56
C LYS A 116 22.24 8.76 -12.92
N CYS A 117 21.66 7.83 -13.65
CA CYS A 117 21.17 8.00 -15.02
C CYS A 117 19.64 7.93 -15.04
N GLU A 118 18.92 9.05 -15.25
CA GLU A 118 17.46 9.20 -15.54
C GLU A 118 16.43 8.26 -14.87
N CYS A 119 16.83 7.52 -13.84
CA CYS A 119 16.09 6.48 -13.16
C CYS A 119 14.92 7.07 -12.37
N ASN A 120 14.96 8.36 -12.04
CA ASN A 120 13.84 9.08 -11.46
C ASN A 120 12.65 9.23 -12.42
N ILE A 121 12.89 9.39 -13.73
CA ILE A 121 11.79 9.51 -14.70
C ILE A 121 11.17 8.14 -14.91
N MET A 122 11.98 7.10 -15.06
CA MET A 122 11.50 5.73 -15.21
C MET A 122 10.79 5.23 -13.95
N LYS A 123 11.32 5.57 -12.76
CA LYS A 123 10.68 5.30 -11.46
C LYS A 123 9.34 6.02 -11.36
N LYS A 124 9.27 7.31 -11.65
CA LYS A 124 8.00 8.05 -11.67
C LYS A 124 7.01 7.50 -12.70
N PHE A 125 7.50 7.10 -13.86
CA PHE A 125 6.68 6.51 -14.91
C PHE A 125 6.05 5.19 -14.44
N TRP A 126 6.85 4.31 -13.84
CA TRP A 126 6.37 3.05 -13.26
C TRP A 126 5.49 3.26 -12.03
N GLU A 127 5.79 4.24 -11.17
CA GLU A 127 4.92 4.61 -10.05
C GLU A 127 3.54 5.08 -10.55
N VAL A 128 3.48 5.80 -11.67
CA VAL A 128 2.23 6.27 -12.27
C VAL A 128 1.48 5.13 -12.98
N GLU A 129 2.16 4.23 -13.69
CA GLU A 129 1.51 3.07 -14.32
C GLU A 129 1.08 1.99 -13.31
N ALA A 130 1.74 1.91 -12.15
CA ALA A 130 1.37 1.01 -11.06
C ALA A 130 0.14 1.49 -10.25
N LEU A 131 -0.32 2.74 -10.47
CA LEU A 131 -1.54 3.26 -9.86
C LEU A 131 -2.73 2.39 -10.24
N GLY A 132 -3.35 1.77 -9.23
CA GLY A 132 -4.53 0.90 -9.39
C GLY A 132 -4.23 -0.60 -9.52
N THR A 133 -3.00 -1.00 -9.84
CA THR A 133 -2.56 -2.42 -9.85
C THR A 133 -1.81 -2.81 -8.59
N GLU A 134 -1.25 -1.84 -7.86
CA GLU A 134 -0.81 -2.07 -6.50
C GLU A 134 -2.02 -2.38 -5.61
N ILE A 135 -2.11 -3.63 -5.15
CA ILE A 135 -2.68 -3.88 -3.83
C ILE A 135 -1.72 -3.20 -2.86
N ARG A 136 -1.92 -1.91 -2.65
CA ARG A 136 -1.42 -1.23 -1.47
C ARG A 136 -2.08 -1.92 -0.29
N ASN A 137 -1.42 -2.98 0.19
CA ASN A 137 -1.50 -3.40 1.58
C ASN A 137 -0.84 -2.34 2.46
N GLU A 138 -1.09 -1.05 2.19
CA GLU A 138 -0.56 0.12 2.89
C GLU A 138 -1.34 0.39 4.18
N PHE A 139 -2.25 -0.52 4.54
CA PHE A 139 -2.49 -0.81 5.94
C PHE A 139 -1.54 -1.94 6.34
N GLU A 140 -0.25 -1.64 6.39
CA GLU A 140 0.53 -2.09 7.54
C GLU A 140 -0.40 -1.83 8.71
N VAL A 141 -0.95 -2.89 9.29
CA VAL A 141 -2.06 -2.79 10.21
C VAL A 141 -1.57 -1.93 11.36
N SER A 142 -1.91 -0.63 11.29
CA SER A 142 -1.48 0.36 12.27
C SER A 142 -1.79 -0.26 13.62
N ASP A 143 -0.84 -0.21 14.54
CA ASP A 143 -1.03 -0.79 15.87
C ASP A 143 -2.34 -0.29 16.50
N VAL A 144 -2.82 0.89 16.10
CA VAL A 144 -4.13 1.46 16.42
C VAL A 144 -5.29 0.61 15.91
N LEU A 145 -5.27 0.14 14.65
CA LEU A 145 -6.34 -0.69 14.08
C LEU A 145 -6.35 -2.09 14.71
N LYS A 146 -5.17 -2.65 15.02
CA LYS A 146 -5.05 -3.89 15.83
C LYS A 146 -5.66 -3.70 17.21
N ARG A 147 -5.26 -2.63 17.93
CA ARG A 147 -5.78 -2.31 19.26
C ARG A 147 -7.29 -2.09 19.21
N PHE A 148 -7.80 -1.33 18.25
CA PHE A 148 -9.23 -1.12 18.05
C PHE A 148 -9.99 -2.45 17.91
N LYS A 149 -9.53 -3.34 17.02
CA LYS A 149 -10.16 -4.66 16.82
C LYS A 149 -10.13 -5.54 18.07
N ASN A 150 -9.08 -5.43 18.88
CA ASN A 150 -8.92 -6.22 20.10
C ASN A 150 -9.68 -5.63 21.31
N GLU A 151 -9.90 -4.32 21.34
CA GLU A 151 -10.50 -3.61 22.48
C GLU A 151 -11.98 -3.28 22.30
N VAL A 152 -12.47 -3.26 21.06
CA VAL A 152 -13.90 -3.09 20.80
C VAL A 152 -14.67 -4.28 21.37
N ARG A 153 -15.69 -3.98 22.17
CA ARG A 153 -16.57 -4.99 22.76
C ARG A 153 -18.02 -4.55 22.66
N PHE A 154 -18.92 -5.52 22.57
CA PHE A 154 -20.35 -5.27 22.67
C PHE A 154 -20.78 -5.56 24.11
N ASP A 155 -21.40 -4.58 24.78
CA ASP A 155 -21.85 -4.72 26.17
C ASP A 155 -23.27 -5.29 26.31
N GLY A 156 -23.92 -5.61 25.19
CA GLY A 156 -25.31 -6.07 25.12
C GLY A 156 -26.25 -5.02 24.54
N GLU A 157 -25.89 -3.74 24.61
CA GLU A 157 -26.69 -2.61 24.11
C GLU A 157 -25.93 -1.83 23.03
N ARG A 158 -24.63 -1.59 23.24
CA ARG A 158 -23.80 -0.75 22.40
C ARG A 158 -22.38 -1.29 22.26
N TYR A 159 -21.70 -0.80 21.23
CA TYR A 159 -20.27 -1.01 21.09
C TYR A 159 -19.52 -0.04 22.00
N VAL A 160 -18.62 -0.59 22.82
CA VAL A 160 -17.74 0.15 23.70
C VAL A 160 -16.32 0.03 23.17
N VAL A 161 -15.68 1.18 22.97
CA VAL A 161 -14.30 1.28 22.49
C VAL A 161 -13.53 2.25 23.37
N LYS A 162 -12.22 2.00 23.55
CA LYS A 162 -11.34 2.95 24.20
C LYS A 162 -10.93 4.05 23.22
N LEU A 163 -10.67 5.25 23.75
CA LEU A 163 -10.06 6.31 22.95
C LEU A 163 -8.68 5.85 22.41
N PRO A 164 -8.36 6.16 21.14
CA PRO A 164 -7.12 5.70 20.50
C PRO A 164 -5.91 6.51 21.00
N TRP A 165 -5.45 6.26 22.22
CA TRP A 165 -4.31 6.98 22.79
C TRP A 165 -3.00 6.65 22.07
N LYS A 166 -2.19 7.68 21.75
CA LYS A 166 -0.85 7.51 21.16
C LYS A 166 0.13 6.78 22.09
N SER A 167 -0.02 6.95 23.41
CA SER A 167 0.82 6.34 24.45
C SER A 167 -0.04 5.64 25.50
N THR A 168 0.49 4.59 26.12
CA THR A 168 -0.12 3.90 27.27
C THR A 168 -0.07 4.75 28.54
N GLU A 169 0.91 5.64 28.66
CA GLU A 169 1.10 6.57 29.77
C GLU A 169 0.59 7.95 29.37
N VAL A 170 -0.73 8.13 29.42
CA VAL A 170 -1.36 9.45 29.17
C VAL A 170 -1.23 10.30 30.42
N GLN A 171 -0.67 11.49 30.25
CA GLN A 171 -0.59 12.55 31.26
C GLN A 171 -1.18 13.83 30.67
N ILE A 172 -2.51 13.88 30.58
CA ILE A 172 -3.20 15.08 30.13
C ILE A 172 -3.38 16.07 31.28
N LEU A 173 -3.13 17.35 31.01
CA LEU A 173 -3.32 18.42 31.98
C LEU A 173 -4.82 18.68 32.16
N ASN A 174 -5.24 18.87 33.41
CA ASN A 174 -6.61 19.28 33.72
C ASN A 174 -6.80 20.75 33.31
N ASN A 175 -7.64 20.98 32.31
CA ASN A 175 -7.95 22.30 31.74
C ASN A 175 -9.30 22.87 32.24
N TYR A 176 -9.79 22.42 33.40
CA TYR A 176 -11.09 22.86 33.95
C TYR A 176 -11.24 24.39 33.97
N GLU A 177 -10.24 25.11 34.48
CA GLU A 177 -10.29 26.58 34.56
C GLU A 177 -10.51 27.24 33.18
N GLN A 178 -9.88 26.69 32.14
CA GLN A 178 -10.06 27.19 30.77
C GLN A 178 -11.47 26.90 30.25
N ALA A 179 -11.97 25.68 30.47
CA ALA A 179 -13.30 25.27 30.05
C ALA A 179 -14.40 26.06 30.78
N GLU A 180 -14.26 26.27 32.09
CA GLU A 180 -15.18 27.05 32.92
C GLU A 180 -15.22 28.52 32.47
N ARG A 181 -14.08 29.15 32.22
CA ARG A 181 -14.04 30.52 31.67
C ARG A 181 -14.75 30.63 30.32
N ARG A 182 -14.62 29.63 29.45
CA ARG A 182 -15.31 29.57 28.16
C ARG A 182 -16.83 29.41 28.34
N LEU A 183 -17.25 28.58 29.29
CA LEU A 183 -18.66 28.41 29.65
C LEU A 183 -19.26 29.73 30.17
N GLN A 184 -18.62 30.41 31.11
CA GLN A 184 -19.09 31.69 31.63
C GLN A 184 -19.26 32.76 30.52
N GLN A 185 -18.36 32.77 29.52
CA GLN A 185 -18.49 33.65 28.35
C GLN A 185 -19.64 33.25 27.43
N LEU A 186 -19.93 31.96 27.31
CA LEU A 186 -21.11 31.47 26.59
C LEU A 186 -22.39 31.89 27.30
N GLU A 187 -22.49 31.63 28.61
CA GLU A 187 -23.65 32.00 29.43
C GLU A 187 -23.93 33.50 29.38
N LYS A 188 -22.91 34.35 29.53
CA LYS A 188 -23.06 35.81 29.38
C LYS A 188 -23.64 36.22 28.04
N ARG A 189 -23.31 35.51 26.96
CA ARG A 189 -23.86 35.78 25.62
C ARG A 189 -25.31 35.29 25.51
N LEU A 190 -25.63 34.15 26.12
CA LEU A 190 -26.99 33.57 26.10
C LEU A 190 -27.97 34.38 26.96
N ILE A 191 -27.53 34.95 28.09
CA ILE A 191 -28.35 35.83 28.94
C ILE A 191 -28.88 37.04 28.15
N ASN A 192 -28.16 37.50 27.14
CA ASN A 192 -28.56 38.64 26.32
C ASN A 192 -29.46 38.24 25.13
N ASN A 193 -29.81 36.96 24.97
CA ASN A 193 -30.67 36.48 23.89
C ASN A 193 -31.46 35.23 24.32
N ASP A 194 -32.70 35.47 24.79
CA ASP A 194 -33.59 34.43 25.30
C ASP A 194 -33.92 33.33 24.29
N GLU A 195 -34.04 33.65 23.00
CA GLU A 195 -34.34 32.64 21.97
C GLU A 195 -33.17 31.67 21.82
N ARG A 196 -31.95 32.19 21.68
CA ARG A 196 -30.73 31.38 21.60
C ARG A 196 -30.46 30.59 22.87
N ALA A 197 -30.76 31.17 24.04
CA ALA A 197 -30.64 30.46 25.31
C ALA A 197 -31.55 29.23 25.37
N LYS A 198 -32.82 29.36 24.94
CA LYS A 198 -33.76 28.24 24.86
C LYS A 198 -33.29 27.16 23.89
N GLU A 199 -32.88 27.54 22.68
CA GLU A 199 -32.39 26.57 21.69
C GLU A 199 -31.14 25.82 22.18
N TYR A 200 -30.24 26.52 22.88
CA TYR A 200 -29.06 25.89 23.47
C TYR A 200 -29.42 24.90 24.58
N ASP A 201 -30.31 25.30 25.49
CA ASP A 201 -30.79 24.48 26.62
C ASP A 201 -31.50 23.22 26.11
N GLU A 202 -32.32 23.33 25.07
CA GLU A 202 -32.96 22.19 24.42
C GLU A 202 -31.93 21.17 23.88
N VAL A 203 -30.84 21.63 23.24
CA VAL A 203 -29.79 20.70 22.77
C VAL A 203 -29.10 19.98 23.92
N ILE A 204 -28.78 20.68 25.02
CA ILE A 204 -28.17 20.05 26.20
C ILE A 204 -29.12 19.03 26.83
N LYS A 205 -30.41 19.37 27.01
CA LYS A 205 -31.41 18.44 27.53
C LYS A 205 -31.55 17.19 26.66
N ASN A 206 -31.58 17.35 25.34
CA ASN A 206 -31.60 16.22 24.41
C ASN A 206 -30.38 15.29 24.59
N TYR A 207 -29.19 15.84 24.87
CA TYR A 207 -28.01 15.02 25.14
C TYR A 207 -28.10 14.26 26.48
N ILE A 208 -28.72 14.86 27.49
CA ILE A 208 -28.96 14.22 28.80
C ILE A 208 -30.00 13.12 28.67
N GLU A 209 -31.16 13.41 28.06
CA GLU A 209 -32.25 12.45 27.82
C GLU A 209 -31.80 11.29 26.93
N GLY A 210 -30.94 11.56 25.94
CA GLY A 210 -30.32 10.54 25.10
C GLY A 210 -29.23 9.72 25.79
N GLY A 211 -28.85 10.04 27.02
CA GLY A 211 -27.81 9.35 27.78
C GLY A 211 -26.40 9.51 27.21
N TRP A 212 -26.15 10.57 26.43
CA TRP A 212 -24.84 10.85 25.82
C TRP A 212 -23.94 11.67 26.75
N ILE A 213 -24.54 12.50 27.59
CA ILE A 213 -23.84 13.23 28.66
C ILE A 213 -24.56 12.95 29.99
N GLY A 214 -23.82 13.01 31.09
CA GLY A 214 -24.34 12.86 32.45
C GLY A 214 -23.68 13.85 33.41
N GLU A 215 -24.35 14.13 34.52
CA GLU A 215 -23.80 14.98 35.57
C GLU A 215 -22.66 14.26 36.30
N THR A 216 -21.66 15.04 36.74
CA THR A 216 -20.51 14.53 37.49
C THR A 216 -20.19 15.46 38.65
N ASP A 217 -20.07 14.90 39.84
CA ASP A 217 -19.70 15.64 41.05
C ASP A 217 -18.16 15.81 41.18
N VAL A 218 -17.39 15.11 40.33
CA VAL A 218 -15.93 15.05 40.45
C VAL A 218 -15.28 16.09 39.54
N ARG A 219 -15.01 17.28 40.09
CA ARG A 219 -14.34 18.39 39.37
C ARG A 219 -12.90 18.08 38.94
N ASP A 220 -12.14 17.34 39.75
CA ASP A 220 -10.71 17.13 39.46
C ASP A 220 -10.40 15.75 38.87
N GLY A 221 -11.44 14.93 38.67
CA GLY A 221 -11.39 13.58 38.12
C GLY A 221 -10.18 12.76 38.61
N ILE A 222 -9.64 11.95 37.72
CA ILE A 222 -8.37 11.24 37.93
C ILE A 222 -7.24 12.11 37.37
N PRO A 223 -6.22 12.48 38.17
CA PRO A 223 -5.06 13.23 37.70
C PRO A 223 -4.37 12.55 36.51
N GLY A 224 -3.98 13.34 35.50
CA GLY A 224 -3.36 12.84 34.27
C GLY A 224 -4.34 12.16 33.29
N LYS A 225 -5.61 11.99 33.65
CA LYS A 225 -6.65 11.33 32.82
C LYS A 225 -7.94 12.13 32.68
N THR A 226 -7.96 13.38 33.16
CA THR A 226 -9.16 14.23 33.15
C THR A 226 -8.91 15.46 32.30
N CYS A 227 -9.76 15.65 31.30
CA CYS A 227 -9.75 16.80 30.41
C CYS A 227 -11.20 17.19 30.09
N TYR A 228 -11.44 18.49 30.05
CA TYR A 228 -12.73 19.10 29.75
C TYR A 228 -12.72 19.61 28.31
N LEU A 229 -13.81 19.39 27.59
CA LEU A 229 -14.00 19.93 26.25
C LEU A 229 -14.73 21.28 26.34
N PRO A 230 -14.05 22.43 26.10
CA PRO A 230 -14.74 23.68 25.93
C PRO A 230 -15.73 23.53 24.76
N HIS A 231 -16.88 24.19 24.85
CA HIS A 231 -17.89 24.10 23.82
C HIS A 231 -18.52 25.46 23.54
N HIS A 232 -19.11 25.58 22.35
CA HIS A 232 -19.85 26.76 21.94
C HIS A 232 -20.99 26.39 21.00
N ALA A 233 -22.00 27.24 20.96
CA ALA A 233 -23.11 27.12 20.03
C ALA A 233 -22.78 27.78 18.68
N VAL A 234 -23.08 27.07 17.59
CA VAL A 234 -23.10 27.60 16.23
C VAL A 234 -24.54 27.66 15.76
N TYR A 235 -24.98 28.86 15.39
CA TYR A 235 -26.33 29.11 14.92
C TYR A 235 -26.37 29.17 13.38
N ARG A 236 -27.34 28.47 12.79
CA ARG A 236 -27.64 28.45 11.37
C ARG A 236 -29.05 28.98 11.16
N ASP A 237 -29.15 30.30 11.05
CA ASP A 237 -30.42 31.03 10.90
C ASP A 237 -31.13 30.66 9.58
N ASP A 238 -30.43 30.06 8.61
CA ASP A 238 -30.92 29.56 7.34
C ASP A 238 -31.67 28.22 7.42
N LYS A 239 -31.62 27.52 8.58
CA LYS A 239 -32.27 26.22 8.78
C LYS A 239 -33.48 26.31 9.68
N THR A 240 -34.54 25.58 9.36
CA THR A 240 -35.77 25.54 10.18
C THR A 240 -35.74 24.49 11.29
N THR A 241 -35.05 23.35 11.11
CA THR A 241 -35.14 22.21 12.03
C THR A 241 -33.90 21.97 12.91
N THR A 242 -32.75 22.60 12.61
CA THR A 242 -31.52 22.42 13.40
C THR A 242 -30.74 23.73 13.47
N ARG A 243 -31.38 24.75 14.04
CA ARG A 243 -30.84 26.12 14.15
C ARG A 243 -29.61 26.19 15.04
N CYS A 244 -29.59 25.45 16.16
CA CYS A 244 -28.46 25.41 17.09
C CYS A 244 -27.67 24.09 16.98
N ARG A 245 -26.34 24.18 16.98
CA ARG A 245 -25.42 23.03 17.10
C ARG A 245 -24.34 23.34 18.11
N ILE A 246 -24.16 22.45 19.08
CA ILE A 246 -23.09 22.57 20.08
C ILE A 246 -21.84 21.89 19.55
N VAL A 247 -20.75 22.66 19.44
CA VAL A 247 -19.43 22.17 19.00
C VAL A 247 -18.53 22.05 20.22
N PHE A 248 -18.02 20.84 20.46
CA PHE A 248 -17.01 20.55 21.48
C PHE A 248 -15.62 20.65 20.85
N ASP A 249 -14.76 21.47 21.45
CA ASP A 249 -13.43 21.78 20.92
C ASP A 249 -12.35 20.94 21.59
N ALA A 250 -12.06 19.76 21.01
CA ALA A 250 -10.97 18.90 21.42
C ALA A 250 -9.57 19.41 20.99
N SER A 251 -9.51 20.49 20.21
CA SER A 251 -8.27 21.13 19.76
C SER A 251 -7.84 22.31 20.63
N ALA A 252 -8.68 22.72 21.58
CA ALA A 252 -8.38 23.76 22.53
C ALA A 252 -7.11 23.41 23.33
N LYS A 253 -6.06 24.24 23.17
CA LYS A 253 -4.78 24.04 23.85
C LYS A 253 -4.80 24.65 25.25
N TYR A 254 -4.35 23.88 26.23
CA TYR A 254 -4.07 24.30 27.59
C TYR A 254 -2.60 24.02 27.90
N HIS A 255 -1.86 25.06 28.27
CA HIS A 255 -0.39 25.03 28.44
C HIS A 255 0.37 24.31 27.30
N GLY A 256 -0.06 24.54 26.05
CA GLY A 256 0.60 24.03 24.85
C GLY A 256 0.11 22.67 24.33
N THR A 257 -0.76 21.97 25.06
CA THR A 257 -1.29 20.64 24.67
C THR A 257 -2.82 20.62 24.59
N SER A 258 -3.38 19.81 23.69
CA SER A 258 -4.82 19.59 23.51
C SER A 258 -5.16 18.09 23.54
N LEU A 259 -6.44 17.72 23.70
CA LEU A 259 -6.85 16.31 23.70
C LEU A 259 -6.44 15.60 22.39
N ASN A 260 -6.63 16.27 21.24
CA ASN A 260 -6.24 15.73 19.94
C ASN A 260 -4.73 15.44 19.83
N ASP A 261 -3.87 16.13 20.58
CA ASP A 261 -2.43 15.85 20.56
C ASP A 261 -2.11 14.47 21.17
N PHE A 262 -2.96 13.97 22.08
CA PHE A 262 -2.81 12.66 22.74
C PHE A 262 -3.52 11.51 22.00
N LEU A 263 -4.41 11.83 21.05
CA LEU A 263 -5.18 10.84 20.29
C LEU A 263 -4.56 10.58 18.92
N ASP A 264 -4.47 9.31 18.56
CA ASP A 264 -4.08 8.88 17.23
C ASP A 264 -5.25 9.10 16.26
N PRO A 265 -5.05 9.81 15.12
CA PRO A 265 -6.11 10.04 14.14
C PRO A 265 -6.56 8.75 13.45
N GLY A 266 -5.78 7.67 13.57
CA GLY A 266 -6.02 6.41 12.87
C GLY A 266 -5.69 6.50 11.38
N PRO A 267 -5.74 5.35 10.69
CA PRO A 267 -5.54 5.32 9.25
C PRO A 267 -6.74 5.94 8.51
N PRO A 268 -6.52 6.52 7.31
CA PRO A 268 -7.62 7.00 6.48
C PRO A 268 -8.53 5.82 6.09
N LEU A 269 -9.80 5.88 6.48
CA LEU A 269 -10.80 4.84 6.17
C LEU A 269 -11.39 4.97 4.76
N GLN A 270 -11.25 6.14 4.15
CA GLN A 270 -11.73 6.41 2.80
C GLN A 270 -10.65 6.03 1.79
N ASN A 271 -11.05 5.30 0.74
CA ASN A 271 -10.17 5.07 -0.40
C ASN A 271 -9.79 6.41 -1.03
N GLN A 272 -8.57 6.51 -1.55
CA GLN A 272 -8.15 7.69 -2.29
C GLN A 272 -9.07 7.87 -3.51
N ILE A 273 -9.55 9.09 -3.74
CA ILE A 273 -10.48 9.39 -4.84
C ILE A 273 -9.85 8.98 -6.19
N LEU A 274 -8.54 9.21 -6.34
CA LEU A 274 -7.79 8.80 -7.53
C LEU A 274 -7.84 7.28 -7.75
N ASP A 275 -7.64 6.48 -6.69
CA ASP A 275 -7.73 5.01 -6.76
C ASP A 275 -9.13 4.54 -7.15
N ILE A 276 -10.17 5.26 -6.72
CA ILE A 276 -11.55 4.97 -7.12
C ILE A 276 -11.74 5.26 -8.61
N LEU A 277 -11.21 6.39 -9.10
CA LEU A 277 -11.38 6.82 -10.48
C LEU A 277 -10.63 5.95 -11.49
N ILE A 278 -9.46 5.40 -11.12
CA ILE A 278 -8.63 4.56 -12.00
C ILE A 278 -9.13 3.09 -12.07
N ARG A 279 -10.02 2.68 -11.17
CA ARG A 279 -10.59 1.31 -11.15
C ARG A 279 -11.72 1.06 -12.17
N PHE A 280 -12.12 2.08 -12.95
CA PHE A 280 -13.13 1.98 -14.03
C PHE A 280 -12.47 2.10 -15.40
#